data_AF-A0A246BHL1-F1
#
_entry.id   AF-A0A246BHL1-F1
#
_cell.length_a   1.000
_cell.length_b   1.000
_cell.length_c   1.000
_cell.angle_alpha   90.00
_cell.angle_beta   90.00
_cell.angle_gamma   90.00
#
_symmetry.space_group_name_H-M   'P 1'
#
loop_
_entity.id
_entity.type
_entity.pdbx_description
1 polymer ?
#
loop_
_entity_poly.entity_id
_entity_poly.type
_entity_poly.pdbx_seq_one_letter_code
_entity_poly.pdbx_strand_id
1 'polypeptide(L)'
;MTDPDLLVRARKLMGLYRGGVGGERGNAGRRLSALLREHDLTLFDLDPSLPVTQDVAALDRWRESAALLARLGTDAQDDALSVLVDADDLTDPEMCRLLEAVNLHRLAEVRVDGWAALDGLDPAALRQAAAAITPDDVLAAQGSLAARLRFAAARQLYFQTHPPRLIRTATPVHKAFVRALIETLTGHPALPPDPEGVRAHLSAPQLARVRALSATFLPEADRRAEQAAREYGEALARQERD
;
A
#
# COMPACT_ATOMS: atom_id res chain seq x y z
N MET A 1 -43.21 13.94 12.35
CA MET A 1 -42.08 14.22 13.26
C MET A 1 -41.54 12.90 13.72
N THR A 2 -40.34 12.52 13.28
CA THR A 2 -39.69 11.28 13.71
C THR A 2 -39.19 11.45 15.14
N ASP A 3 -39.50 10.50 16.02
CA ASP A 3 -39.04 10.50 17.40
C ASP A 3 -37.49 10.52 17.46
N PRO A 4 -36.85 11.49 18.13
CA PRO A 4 -35.39 11.58 18.23
C PRO A 4 -34.75 10.30 18.81
N ASP A 5 -35.40 9.65 19.77
CA ASP A 5 -34.89 8.43 20.41
C ASP A 5 -34.89 7.24 19.45
N LEU A 6 -35.82 7.25 18.49
CA LEU A 6 -35.91 6.25 17.45
C LEU A 6 -34.74 6.33 16.48
N LEU A 7 -34.37 7.54 16.04
CA LEU A 7 -33.22 7.73 15.15
C LEU A 7 -31.90 7.34 15.83
N VAL A 8 -31.74 7.64 17.11
CA VAL A 8 -30.58 7.21 17.91
C VAL A 8 -30.51 5.68 17.99
N ARG A 9 -31.64 5.02 18.27
CA ARG A 9 -31.72 3.56 18.31
C ARG A 9 -31.41 2.93 16.95
N ALA A 10 -31.95 3.49 15.88
CA ALA A 10 -31.71 3.03 14.51
C ALA A 10 -30.23 3.14 14.11
N ARG A 11 -29.58 4.29 14.38
CA ARG A 11 -28.14 4.49 14.16
C ARG A 11 -27.29 3.53 14.98
N LYS A 12 -27.67 3.24 16.23
CA LYS A 12 -26.98 2.25 17.06
C LYS A 12 -27.07 0.85 16.46
N LEU A 13 -28.24 0.43 15.99
CA LEU A 13 -28.42 -0.87 15.30
C LEU A 13 -27.62 -0.94 13.99
N MET A 14 -27.54 0.16 13.25
CA MET A 14 -26.71 0.28 12.05
C MET A 14 -25.22 0.11 12.35
N GLY A 15 -24.72 0.74 13.43
CA GLY A 15 -23.35 0.56 13.89
C GLY A 15 -23.04 -0.89 14.29
N LEU A 16 -23.95 -1.54 15.03
CA LEU A 16 -23.83 -2.96 15.42
C LEU A 16 -23.88 -3.90 14.20
N TYR A 17 -24.68 -3.57 13.19
CA TYR A 17 -24.71 -4.35 11.95
C TYR A 17 -23.39 -4.24 11.18
N ARG A 18 -22.83 -3.03 11.05
CA ARG A 18 -21.57 -2.80 10.33
C ARG A 18 -20.37 -3.43 11.04
N GLY A 19 -20.26 -3.26 12.35
CA GLY A 19 -19.11 -3.72 13.15
C GLY A 19 -19.23 -5.12 13.75
N GLY A 20 -20.44 -5.70 13.79
CA GLY A 20 -20.69 -7.00 14.40
C GLY A 20 -20.29 -8.19 13.51
N VAL A 21 -20.07 -9.34 14.14
CA VAL A 21 -19.77 -10.62 13.47
C VAL A 21 -20.83 -11.69 13.82
N GLY A 22 -21.10 -12.60 12.88
CA GLY A 22 -21.97 -13.76 13.11
C GLY A 22 -23.39 -13.41 13.57
N GLY A 23 -23.82 -14.01 14.69
CA GLY A 23 -25.20 -13.90 15.19
C GLY A 23 -25.59 -12.50 15.67
N GLU A 24 -24.64 -11.69 16.14
CA GLU A 24 -24.88 -10.31 16.58
C GLU A 24 -25.25 -9.42 15.38
N ARG A 25 -24.46 -9.52 14.30
CA ARG A 25 -24.75 -8.86 13.02
C ARG A 25 -26.12 -9.24 12.50
N GLY A 26 -26.43 -10.54 12.44
CA GLY A 26 -27.73 -11.01 11.95
C GLY A 26 -28.92 -10.53 12.78
N ASN A 27 -28.76 -10.40 14.10
CA ASN A 27 -29.82 -9.90 14.97
C ASN A 27 -29.99 -8.37 14.87
N ALA A 28 -28.88 -7.62 14.81
CA ALA A 28 -28.88 -6.18 14.58
C ALA A 28 -29.54 -5.85 13.23
N GLY A 29 -29.20 -6.58 12.17
CA GLY A 29 -29.76 -6.40 10.83
C GLY A 29 -31.26 -6.64 10.80
N ARG A 30 -31.76 -7.75 11.36
CA ARG A 30 -33.22 -8.02 11.44
C ARG A 30 -33.97 -6.94 12.21
N ARG A 31 -33.42 -6.48 13.34
CA ARG A 31 -34.03 -5.41 14.15
C ARG A 31 -34.01 -4.07 13.42
N LEU A 32 -32.94 -3.75 12.71
CA LEU A 32 -32.85 -2.55 11.90
C LEU A 32 -33.85 -2.58 10.74
N SER A 33 -33.92 -3.66 9.97
CA SER A 33 -34.91 -3.81 8.88
C SER A 33 -36.35 -3.67 9.39
N ALA A 34 -36.66 -4.26 10.56
CA ALA A 34 -37.99 -4.15 11.15
C ALA A 34 -38.31 -2.71 11.53
N LEU A 35 -37.39 -2.02 12.19
CA LEU A 35 -37.56 -0.63 12.64
C LEU A 35 -37.67 0.35 11.47
N LEU A 36 -36.88 0.16 10.40
CA LEU A 36 -36.99 0.95 9.18
C LEU A 36 -38.38 0.81 8.53
N ARG A 37 -38.90 -0.42 8.44
CA ARG A 37 -40.23 -0.69 7.86
C ARG A 37 -41.38 -0.19 8.73
N GLU A 38 -41.30 -0.39 10.04
CA GLU A 38 -42.34 0.02 10.99
C GLU A 38 -42.58 1.53 10.95
N HIS A 39 -41.54 2.31 10.70
CA HIS A 39 -41.59 3.77 10.73
C HIS A 39 -41.41 4.42 9.36
N ASP A 40 -41.48 3.64 8.27
CA ASP A 40 -41.28 4.07 6.89
C ASP A 40 -40.02 4.93 6.68
N LEU A 41 -38.93 4.56 7.36
CA LEU A 41 -37.63 5.21 7.24
C LEU A 41 -36.76 4.46 6.24
N THR A 42 -35.84 5.17 5.61
CA THR A 42 -34.77 4.63 4.77
C THR A 42 -33.42 4.79 5.46
N LEU A 43 -32.39 4.11 4.93
CA LEU A 43 -31.02 4.30 5.39
C LEU A 43 -30.57 5.77 5.22
N PHE A 44 -31.00 6.45 4.15
CA PHE A 44 -30.74 7.89 3.93
C PHE A 44 -31.27 8.76 5.09
N ASP A 45 -32.42 8.42 5.67
CA ASP A 45 -32.98 9.17 6.80
C ASP A 45 -32.16 9.01 8.08
N LEU A 46 -31.41 7.91 8.20
CA LEU A 46 -30.47 7.69 9.31
C LEU A 46 -29.16 8.43 9.10
N ASP A 47 -28.65 8.38 7.87
CA ASP A 47 -27.42 9.03 7.40
C ASP A 47 -27.57 9.41 5.91
N PRO A 48 -27.55 10.72 5.58
CA PRO A 48 -27.74 11.21 4.21
C PRO A 48 -26.69 10.73 3.19
N SER A 49 -25.61 10.09 3.64
CA SER A 49 -24.62 9.46 2.76
C SER A 49 -25.00 8.06 2.26
N LEU A 50 -26.10 7.49 2.79
CA LEU A 50 -26.60 6.16 2.46
C LEU A 50 -27.66 6.19 1.36
N PRO A 51 -27.84 5.08 0.62
CA PRO A 51 -28.89 4.98 -0.40
C PRO A 51 -30.30 5.09 0.20
N VAL A 52 -31.24 5.60 -0.60
CA VAL A 52 -32.68 5.65 -0.28
C VAL A 52 -33.26 4.23 -0.41
N THR A 53 -33.03 3.40 0.60
CA THR A 53 -33.49 2.01 0.67
C THR A 53 -33.71 1.57 2.11
N GLN A 54 -34.58 0.57 2.30
CA GLN A 54 -34.77 -0.15 3.57
C GLN A 54 -33.96 -1.46 3.62
N ASP A 55 -33.29 -1.81 2.52
CA ASP A 55 -32.47 -3.01 2.44
C ASP A 55 -31.15 -2.81 3.18
N VAL A 56 -31.06 -3.44 4.36
CA VAL A 56 -29.88 -3.38 5.23
C VAL A 56 -28.67 -4.05 4.57
N ALA A 57 -28.86 -5.00 3.64
CA ALA A 57 -27.75 -5.59 2.89
C ALA A 57 -27.03 -4.58 1.99
N ALA A 58 -27.66 -3.44 1.66
CA ALA A 58 -27.00 -2.35 0.95
C ALA A 58 -25.82 -1.77 1.75
N LEU A 59 -25.83 -1.88 3.08
CA LEU A 59 -24.73 -1.45 3.95
C LEU A 59 -23.46 -2.31 3.76
N ASP A 60 -23.60 -3.57 3.32
CA ASP A 60 -22.46 -4.47 3.11
C ASP A 60 -21.57 -4.03 1.95
N ARG A 61 -22.16 -3.32 0.98
CA ARG A 61 -21.47 -2.79 -0.20
C ARG A 61 -21.24 -1.29 -0.11
N TRP A 62 -21.75 -0.65 0.94
CA TRP A 62 -21.62 0.78 1.11
C TRP A 62 -20.22 1.12 1.60
N ARG A 63 -19.56 2.00 0.85
CA ARG A 63 -18.22 2.51 1.14
C ARG A 63 -18.34 3.95 1.59
N GLU A 64 -18.05 4.18 2.85
CA GLU A 64 -18.07 5.51 3.46
C GLU A 64 -17.17 6.48 2.70
N SER A 65 -16.01 6.00 2.26
CA SER A 65 -15.06 6.73 1.44
C SER A 65 -15.67 7.23 0.12
N ALA A 66 -16.56 6.46 -0.52
CA ALA A 66 -17.22 6.90 -1.75
C ALA A 66 -18.14 8.11 -1.51
N ALA A 67 -18.82 8.16 -0.36
CA ALA A 67 -19.65 9.31 0.00
C ALA A 67 -18.81 10.52 0.42
N LEU A 68 -17.69 10.30 1.11
CA LEU A 68 -16.75 11.36 1.47
C LEU A 68 -16.08 11.99 0.24
N LEU A 69 -15.76 11.19 -0.78
CA LEU A 69 -15.22 11.69 -2.06
C LEU A 69 -16.18 12.65 -2.78
N ALA A 70 -17.50 12.48 -2.60
CA ALA A 70 -18.49 13.40 -3.16
C ALA A 70 -18.44 14.79 -2.51
N ARG A 71 -17.82 14.93 -1.32
CA ARG A 71 -17.66 16.21 -0.60
C ARG A 71 -16.41 16.99 -1.03
N LEU A 72 -15.52 16.39 -1.84
CA LEU A 72 -14.38 17.12 -2.40
C LEU A 72 -14.87 18.26 -3.31
N GLY A 73 -14.31 19.45 -3.12
CA GLY A 73 -14.73 20.68 -3.78
C GLY A 73 -15.91 21.41 -3.12
N THR A 74 -16.35 20.97 -1.94
CA THR A 74 -17.41 21.63 -1.15
C THR A 74 -16.85 22.21 0.16
N ASP A 75 -17.65 22.97 0.89
CA ASP A 75 -17.28 23.52 2.21
C ASP A 75 -16.95 22.44 3.25
N ALA A 76 -17.40 21.19 3.03
CA ALA A 76 -17.11 20.04 3.89
C ALA A 76 -15.85 19.25 3.48
N GLN A 77 -15.04 19.79 2.55
CA GLN A 77 -13.87 19.10 2.02
C GLN A 77 -12.85 18.76 3.11
N ASP A 78 -12.49 19.70 3.98
CA ASP A 78 -11.40 19.49 4.95
C ASP A 78 -11.73 18.34 5.93
N ASP A 79 -12.99 18.28 6.39
CA ASP A 79 -13.48 17.18 7.22
C ASP A 79 -13.41 15.85 6.48
N ALA A 80 -13.83 15.83 5.20
CA ALA A 80 -13.76 14.63 4.37
C ALA A 80 -12.32 14.17 4.15
N LEU A 81 -11.39 15.09 3.88
CA LEU A 81 -9.97 14.81 3.68
C LEU A 81 -9.34 14.18 4.93
N SER A 82 -9.71 14.65 6.13
CA SER A 82 -9.17 14.12 7.38
C SER A 82 -9.42 12.61 7.56
N VAL A 83 -10.55 12.11 7.05
CA VAL A 83 -10.93 10.70 7.09
C VAL A 83 -10.40 9.93 5.89
N LEU A 84 -10.53 10.50 4.68
CA LEU A 84 -10.13 9.86 3.42
C LEU A 84 -8.64 9.53 3.34
N VAL A 85 -7.79 10.31 4.01
CA VAL A 85 -6.34 10.06 4.05
C VAL A 85 -5.99 8.70 4.66
N ASP A 86 -6.78 8.25 5.63
CA ASP A 86 -6.55 6.98 6.34
C ASP A 86 -7.46 5.84 5.84
N ALA A 87 -8.34 6.10 4.87
CA ALA A 87 -9.24 5.11 4.28
C ALA A 87 -8.49 4.04 3.47
N ASP A 88 -8.84 2.77 3.66
CA ASP A 88 -8.19 1.60 3.06
C ASP A 88 -8.98 0.96 1.90
N ASP A 89 -10.20 1.41 1.65
CA ASP A 89 -11.15 0.87 0.67
C ASP A 89 -11.28 1.71 -0.62
N LEU A 90 -10.36 2.67 -0.81
CA LEU A 90 -10.29 3.50 -2.01
C LEU A 90 -9.82 2.68 -3.22
N THR A 91 -10.56 2.79 -4.32
CA THR A 91 -10.12 2.25 -5.62
C THR A 91 -9.05 3.14 -6.25
N ASP A 92 -8.30 2.64 -7.23
CA ASP A 92 -7.25 3.44 -7.90
C ASP A 92 -7.78 4.74 -8.54
N PRO A 93 -8.94 4.77 -9.24
CA PRO A 93 -9.49 6.02 -9.75
C PRO A 93 -9.86 7.02 -8.65
N GLU A 94 -10.34 6.52 -7.51
CA GLU A 94 -10.70 7.34 -6.36
C GLU A 94 -9.47 7.88 -5.63
N MET A 95 -8.40 7.09 -5.54
CA MET A 95 -7.10 7.54 -5.04
C MET A 95 -6.55 8.67 -5.91
N CYS A 96 -6.63 8.55 -7.24
CA CYS A 96 -6.24 9.63 -8.15
C CYS A 96 -7.05 10.91 -7.90
N ARG A 97 -8.37 10.80 -7.74
CA ARG A 97 -9.22 11.95 -7.41
C ARG A 97 -8.90 12.57 -6.05
N LEU A 98 -8.56 11.76 -5.04
CA LEU A 98 -8.13 12.26 -3.74
C LEU A 98 -6.78 13.00 -3.84
N LEU A 99 -5.84 12.49 -4.63
CA LEU A 99 -4.53 13.11 -4.86
C LEU A 99 -4.64 14.50 -5.51
N GLU A 100 -5.65 14.73 -6.35
CA GLU A 100 -5.92 16.06 -6.92
C GLU A 100 -6.39 17.07 -5.86
N ALA A 101 -7.04 16.61 -4.79
CA ALA A 101 -7.59 17.45 -3.73
C ALA A 101 -6.65 17.64 -2.53
N VAL A 102 -5.63 16.79 -2.37
CA VAL A 102 -4.71 16.80 -1.22
C VAL A 102 -3.39 17.48 -1.55
N ASN A 103 -2.94 18.37 -0.66
CA ASN A 103 -1.55 18.82 -0.67
C ASN A 103 -0.65 17.78 0.01
N LEU A 104 0.01 16.94 -0.80
CA LEU A 104 0.90 15.87 -0.32
C LEU A 104 2.03 16.40 0.58
N HIS A 105 2.57 17.57 0.28
CA HIS A 105 3.66 18.15 1.06
C HIS A 105 3.18 18.51 2.47
N ARG A 106 2.05 19.21 2.57
CA ARG A 106 1.45 19.58 3.85
C ARG A 106 1.02 18.34 4.65
N LEU A 107 0.48 17.32 3.98
CA LEU A 107 0.12 16.06 4.64
C LEU A 107 1.37 15.36 5.23
N ALA A 108 2.46 15.31 4.46
CA ALA A 108 3.72 14.76 4.94
C ALA A 108 4.27 15.56 6.12
N GLU A 109 4.30 16.90 6.05
CA GLU A 109 4.77 17.75 7.15
C GLU A 109 4.09 17.45 8.49
N VAL A 110 2.78 17.21 8.47
CA VAL A 110 1.98 16.92 9.68
C VAL A 110 2.20 15.51 10.22
N ARG A 111 2.53 14.54 9.35
CA ARG A 111 2.58 13.11 9.72
C ARG A 111 4.00 12.56 9.88
N VAL A 112 5.01 13.21 9.29
CA VAL A 112 6.40 12.72 9.21
C VAL A 112 7.00 12.40 10.58
N ASP A 113 6.78 13.23 11.60
CA ASP A 113 7.35 12.97 12.93
C ASP A 113 6.78 11.67 13.54
N GLY A 114 5.49 11.41 13.34
CA GLY A 114 4.85 10.16 13.77
C GLY A 114 5.38 8.95 13.02
N TRP A 115 5.60 9.07 11.71
CA TRP A 115 6.19 7.99 10.90
C TRP A 115 7.64 7.71 11.25
N ALA A 116 8.45 8.76 11.43
CA ALA A 116 9.85 8.64 11.81
C ALA A 116 10.00 7.93 13.16
N ALA A 117 9.14 8.23 14.12
CA ALA A 117 9.12 7.52 15.41
C ALA A 117 8.76 6.03 15.26
N LEU A 118 7.79 5.69 14.41
CA LEU A 118 7.39 4.30 14.16
C LEU A 118 8.47 3.49 13.44
N ASP A 119 9.20 4.12 12.51
CA ASP A 119 10.24 3.47 11.69
C ASP A 119 11.64 3.56 12.31
N GLY A 120 11.81 4.28 13.43
CA GLY A 120 13.12 4.51 14.04
C GLY A 120 14.07 5.33 13.16
N LEU A 121 13.51 6.27 12.38
CA LEU A 121 14.24 7.13 11.44
C LEU A 121 14.47 8.53 12.00
N ASP A 122 15.43 9.26 11.45
CA ASP A 122 15.60 10.69 11.72
C ASP A 122 14.44 11.48 11.09
N PRO A 123 13.62 12.21 11.88
CA PRO A 123 12.51 12.99 11.35
C PRO A 123 12.95 14.10 10.39
N ALA A 124 14.13 14.70 10.58
CA ALA A 124 14.62 15.75 9.69
C ALA A 124 14.94 15.17 8.30
N ALA A 125 15.65 14.03 8.27
CA ALA A 125 15.94 13.32 7.04
C ALA A 125 14.66 12.84 6.32
N LEU A 126 13.69 12.28 7.06
CA LEU A 126 12.42 11.84 6.46
C LEU A 126 11.60 13.01 5.91
N ARG A 127 11.62 14.17 6.57
CA ARG A 127 10.96 15.40 6.09
C ARG A 127 11.58 15.89 4.77
N GLN A 128 12.91 15.90 4.69
CA GLN A 128 13.62 16.25 3.47
C GLN A 128 13.33 15.27 2.33
N ALA A 129 13.25 13.97 2.63
CA ALA A 129 12.85 12.96 1.66
C ALA A 129 11.41 13.17 1.17
N ALA A 130 10.48 13.45 2.08
CA ALA A 130 9.07 13.66 1.76
C ALA A 130 8.81 14.87 0.84
N ALA A 131 9.70 15.87 0.87
CA ALA A 131 9.61 17.03 -0.01
C ALA A 131 9.77 16.71 -1.51
N ALA A 132 10.33 15.54 -1.86
CA ALA A 132 10.56 15.12 -3.23
C ALA A 132 9.51 14.11 -3.75
N ILE A 133 8.48 13.80 -2.96
CA ILE A 133 7.46 12.81 -3.33
C ILE A 133 6.51 13.39 -4.38
N THR A 134 6.23 12.59 -5.41
CA THR A 134 5.24 12.88 -6.43
C THR A 134 3.97 12.03 -6.26
N PRO A 135 2.84 12.41 -6.89
CA PRO A 135 1.66 11.54 -6.92
C PRO A 135 1.94 10.13 -7.46
N ASP A 136 2.82 9.99 -8.45
CA ASP A 136 3.19 8.69 -9.02
C ASP A 136 3.90 7.79 -8.01
N ASP A 137 4.71 8.36 -7.12
CA ASP A 137 5.38 7.61 -6.06
C ASP A 137 4.38 7.02 -5.05
N VAL A 138 3.28 7.75 -4.79
CA VAL A 138 2.19 7.30 -3.91
C VAL A 138 1.41 6.18 -4.59
N LEU A 139 1.10 6.33 -5.88
CA LEU A 139 0.34 5.33 -6.65
C LEU A 139 1.11 4.01 -6.85
N ALA A 140 2.43 4.01 -6.72
CA ALA A 140 3.26 2.80 -6.80
C ALA A 140 3.08 1.82 -5.61
N ALA A 141 2.43 2.23 -4.53
CA ALA A 141 2.16 1.43 -3.35
C ALA A 141 0.65 1.15 -3.18
N GLN A 142 0.28 0.24 -2.26
CA GLN A 142 -1.10 -0.11 -1.95
C GLN A 142 -1.51 0.33 -0.54
N GLY A 143 -2.82 0.35 -0.27
CA GLY A 143 -3.39 0.77 1.02
C GLY A 143 -3.87 2.22 1.04
N SER A 144 -4.02 2.79 2.24
CA SER A 144 -4.47 4.18 2.43
C SER A 144 -3.46 5.21 1.91
N LEU A 145 -3.92 6.43 1.66
CA LEU A 145 -3.05 7.52 1.21
C LEU A 145 -1.90 7.77 2.20
N ALA A 146 -2.18 7.75 3.50
CA ALA A 146 -1.15 7.88 4.53
C ALA A 146 -0.11 6.75 4.47
N ALA A 147 -0.55 5.50 4.28
CA ALA A 147 0.36 4.35 4.19
C ALA A 147 1.24 4.42 2.93
N ARG A 148 0.63 4.75 1.78
CA ARG A 148 1.34 4.93 0.51
C ARG A 148 2.34 6.09 0.58
N LEU A 149 1.97 7.21 1.20
CA LEU A 149 2.84 8.37 1.37
C LEU A 149 4.02 8.08 2.31
N ARG A 150 3.79 7.38 3.43
CA ARG A 150 4.86 6.90 4.33
C ARG A 150 5.83 5.99 3.58
N PHE A 151 5.32 5.03 2.80
CA PHE A 151 6.15 4.15 1.99
C PHE A 151 6.99 4.92 0.97
N ALA A 152 6.39 5.87 0.26
CA ALA A 152 7.08 6.74 -0.68
C ALA A 152 8.18 7.57 0.01
N ALA A 153 7.92 8.13 1.20
CA ALA A 153 8.90 8.89 1.99
C ALA A 153 10.08 8.03 2.41
N ALA A 154 9.82 6.83 2.96
CA ALA A 154 10.87 5.89 3.36
C ALA A 154 11.72 5.44 2.15
N ARG A 155 11.07 5.17 1.02
CA ARG A 155 11.74 4.81 -0.24
C ARG A 155 12.61 5.96 -0.77
N GLN A 156 12.12 7.19 -0.70
CA GLN A 156 12.88 8.36 -1.14
C GLN A 156 14.08 8.62 -0.23
N LEU A 157 13.91 8.47 1.09
CA LEU A 157 15.00 8.55 2.05
C LEU A 157 16.06 7.47 1.78
N TYR A 158 15.63 6.26 1.46
CA TYR A 158 16.53 5.19 1.06
C TYR A 158 17.37 5.62 -0.14
N PHE A 159 16.76 6.11 -1.22
CA PHE A 159 17.51 6.54 -2.41
C PHE A 159 18.46 7.72 -2.17
N GLN A 160 18.11 8.65 -1.28
CA GLN A 160 18.97 9.78 -0.90
C GLN A 160 20.21 9.31 -0.11
N THR A 161 20.05 8.29 0.73
CA THR A 161 21.12 7.77 1.59
C THR A 161 21.93 6.64 0.96
N HIS A 162 21.41 6.05 -0.13
CA HIS A 162 21.99 4.91 -0.84
C HIS A 162 22.24 5.30 -2.30
N PRO A 163 23.38 5.92 -2.64
CA PRO A 163 23.64 6.36 -4.00
C PRO A 163 23.67 5.18 -4.99
N PRO A 164 23.35 5.40 -6.27
CA PRO A 164 23.44 4.36 -7.29
C PRO A 164 24.89 3.92 -7.48
N ARG A 165 25.12 2.60 -7.43
CA ARG A 165 26.42 1.95 -7.62
C ARG A 165 26.31 0.91 -8.73
N LEU A 166 27.35 0.80 -9.54
CA LEU A 166 27.53 -0.28 -10.50
C LEU A 166 28.47 -1.34 -9.92
N ILE A 167 28.03 -2.59 -9.89
CA ILE A 167 28.86 -3.75 -9.59
C ILE A 167 29.11 -4.47 -10.90
N ARG A 168 30.36 -4.40 -11.37
CA ARG A 168 30.78 -5.03 -12.62
C ARG A 168 30.76 -6.55 -12.48
N THR A 169 30.28 -7.21 -13.52
CA THR A 169 30.18 -8.68 -13.59
C THR A 169 30.66 -9.16 -14.94
N ALA A 170 31.31 -10.31 -15.01
CA ALA A 170 31.90 -10.80 -16.26
C ALA A 170 30.94 -11.65 -17.10
N THR A 171 30.02 -12.38 -16.45
CA THR A 171 29.12 -13.33 -17.13
C THR A 171 27.65 -13.05 -16.81
N PRO A 172 26.70 -13.56 -17.63
CA PRO A 172 25.28 -13.50 -17.31
C PRO A 172 24.93 -14.19 -15.97
N VAL A 173 25.61 -15.28 -15.63
CA VAL A 173 25.44 -15.99 -14.35
C VAL A 173 25.87 -15.10 -13.19
N HIS A 174 27.03 -14.43 -13.29
CA HIS A 174 27.48 -13.47 -12.27
C HIS A 174 26.49 -12.34 -12.10
N LYS A 175 25.96 -11.81 -13.21
CA LYS A 175 24.97 -10.73 -13.20
C LYS A 175 23.68 -11.16 -12.48
N ALA A 176 23.17 -12.37 -12.77
CA ALA A 176 22.00 -12.92 -12.10
C ALA A 176 22.25 -13.15 -10.60
N PHE A 177 23.41 -13.72 -10.24
CA PHE A 177 23.80 -13.96 -8.85
C PHE A 177 23.91 -12.66 -8.05
N VAL A 178 24.65 -11.67 -8.56
CA VAL A 178 24.84 -10.37 -7.90
C VAL A 178 23.51 -9.63 -7.77
N ARG A 179 22.65 -9.68 -8.78
CA ARG A 179 21.30 -9.10 -8.72
C ARG A 179 20.49 -9.72 -7.59
N ALA A 180 20.41 -11.04 -7.54
CA ALA A 180 19.67 -11.74 -6.49
C ALA A 180 20.23 -11.42 -5.09
N LEU A 181 21.55 -11.33 -4.96
CA LEU A 181 22.22 -10.99 -3.71
C LEU A 181 21.83 -9.58 -3.23
N ILE A 182 21.88 -8.59 -4.13
CA ILE A 182 21.51 -7.20 -3.82
C ILE A 182 20.05 -7.11 -3.41
N GLU A 183 19.15 -7.70 -4.21
CA GLU A 183 17.70 -7.63 -3.98
C GLU A 183 17.33 -8.29 -2.65
N THR A 184 18.00 -9.39 -2.29
CA THR A 184 17.81 -10.06 -1.00
C THR A 184 18.38 -9.26 0.17
N LEU A 185 19.58 -8.68 0.04
CA LEU A 185 20.24 -7.96 1.14
C LEU A 185 19.60 -6.60 1.42
N THR A 186 19.02 -5.97 0.40
CA THR A 186 18.46 -4.62 0.51
C THR A 186 16.95 -4.60 0.58
N GLY A 187 16.26 -5.66 0.13
CA GLY A 187 14.81 -5.65 -0.06
C GLY A 187 14.34 -4.73 -1.20
N HIS A 188 15.27 -4.17 -1.98
CA HIS A 188 14.98 -3.25 -3.07
C HIS A 188 15.39 -3.83 -4.43
N PRO A 189 14.59 -3.61 -5.49
CA PRO A 189 14.94 -4.08 -6.81
C PRO A 189 16.23 -3.41 -7.30
N ALA A 190 17.06 -4.17 -8.02
CA ALA A 190 18.18 -3.56 -8.73
C ALA A 190 17.66 -2.66 -9.86
N LEU A 191 18.43 -1.62 -10.18
CA LEU A 191 18.14 -0.65 -11.22
C LEU A 191 18.08 -1.32 -12.62
N PRO A 192 17.59 -0.60 -13.65
CA PRO A 192 17.49 -1.14 -15.00
C PRO A 192 18.77 -1.84 -15.47
N PRO A 193 18.64 -2.91 -16.27
CA PRO A 193 19.78 -3.74 -16.67
C PRO A 193 20.90 -2.90 -17.30
N ASP A 194 22.14 -3.17 -16.90
CA ASP A 194 23.33 -2.52 -17.43
C ASP A 194 24.24 -3.55 -18.13
N PRO A 195 24.75 -3.30 -19.35
CA PRO A 195 25.63 -4.26 -20.03
C PRO A 195 26.88 -4.63 -19.22
N GLU A 196 27.44 -3.70 -18.44
CA GLU A 196 28.67 -3.91 -17.68
C GLU A 196 28.44 -4.64 -16.33
N GLY A 197 27.19 -4.70 -15.86
CA GLY A 197 26.86 -5.46 -14.65
C GLY A 197 25.52 -5.11 -14.01
N VAL A 198 25.51 -5.02 -12.68
CA VAL A 198 24.30 -4.78 -11.89
C VAL A 198 24.37 -3.41 -11.24
N ARG A 199 23.37 -2.58 -11.52
CA ARG A 199 23.22 -1.26 -10.89
C ARG A 199 22.22 -1.36 -9.74
N ALA A 200 22.52 -0.74 -8.60
CA ALA A 200 21.62 -0.67 -7.46
C ALA A 200 21.96 0.50 -6.53
N HIS A 201 20.98 0.95 -5.76
CA HIS A 201 21.18 1.89 -4.66
C HIS A 201 21.84 1.15 -3.49
N LEU A 202 23.06 1.56 -3.11
CA LEU A 202 23.80 0.88 -2.04
C LEU A 202 24.53 1.89 -1.16
N SER A 203 24.44 1.69 0.16
CA SER A 203 25.32 2.35 1.12
C SER A 203 26.72 1.75 1.04
N ALA A 204 27.72 2.45 1.57
CA ALA A 204 29.09 1.95 1.57
C ALA A 204 29.25 0.58 2.27
N PRO A 205 28.61 0.33 3.45
CA PRO A 205 28.67 -0.98 4.09
C PRO A 205 28.01 -2.09 3.25
N GLN A 206 26.87 -1.82 2.62
CA GLN A 206 26.20 -2.79 1.74
C GLN A 206 27.05 -3.10 0.50
N LEU A 207 27.63 -2.09 -0.14
CA LEU A 207 28.54 -2.29 -1.27
C LEU A 207 29.75 -3.16 -0.88
N ALA A 208 30.35 -2.90 0.28
CA ALA A 208 31.45 -3.70 0.80
C ALA A 208 31.02 -5.16 1.02
N ARG A 209 29.85 -5.37 1.63
CA ARG A 209 29.29 -6.71 1.86
C ARG A 209 28.98 -7.45 0.56
N VAL A 210 28.36 -6.79 -0.41
CA VAL A 210 28.08 -7.37 -1.73
C VAL A 210 29.36 -7.76 -2.44
N ARG A 211 30.39 -6.89 -2.42
CA ARG A 211 31.70 -7.19 -3.00
C ARG A 211 32.39 -8.38 -2.32
N ALA A 212 32.35 -8.44 -0.99
CA ALA A 212 32.93 -9.55 -0.23
C ALA A 212 32.24 -10.89 -0.57
N LEU A 213 30.90 -10.91 -0.57
CA LEU A 213 30.14 -12.11 -0.92
C LEU A 213 30.34 -12.51 -2.38
N SER A 214 30.39 -11.55 -3.31
CA SER A 214 30.67 -11.82 -4.72
C SER A 214 32.06 -12.43 -4.91
N ALA A 215 33.09 -11.84 -4.28
CA ALA A 215 34.46 -12.36 -4.37
C ALA A 215 34.57 -13.81 -3.86
N THR A 216 33.83 -14.14 -2.79
CA THR A 216 33.85 -15.48 -2.19
C THR A 216 33.02 -16.51 -2.99
N PHE A 217 31.86 -16.12 -3.50
CA PHE A 217 30.86 -17.08 -3.98
C PHE A 217 30.61 -17.08 -5.50
N LEU A 218 31.16 -16.14 -6.27
CA LEU A 218 31.02 -16.17 -7.74
C LEU A 218 31.56 -17.47 -8.38
N PRO A 219 32.73 -18.01 -7.99
CA PRO A 219 33.21 -19.29 -8.53
C PRO A 219 32.29 -20.49 -8.20
N GLU A 220 31.59 -20.44 -7.07
CA GLU A 220 30.57 -21.44 -6.72
C GLU A 220 29.30 -21.24 -7.54
N ALA A 221 28.90 -20.00 -7.80
CA ALA A 221 27.74 -19.69 -8.64
C ALA A 221 27.91 -20.24 -10.07
N ASP A 222 29.11 -20.09 -10.66
CA ASP A 222 29.40 -20.67 -11.99
C ASP A 222 29.29 -22.20 -11.98
N ARG A 223 29.89 -22.87 -10.99
CA ARG A 223 29.82 -24.34 -10.87
C ARG A 223 28.38 -24.83 -10.72
N ARG A 224 27.57 -24.14 -9.91
CA ARG A 224 26.15 -24.48 -9.74
C ARG A 224 25.34 -24.25 -11.01
N ALA A 225 25.62 -23.17 -11.75
CA ALA A 225 24.94 -22.90 -13.00
C ALA A 225 25.28 -23.95 -14.07
N GLU A 226 26.55 -24.35 -14.16
CA GLU A 226 26.99 -25.42 -15.06
C GLU A 226 26.34 -26.76 -14.71
N GLN A 227 26.32 -27.12 -13.42
CA GLN A 227 25.66 -28.33 -12.94
C GLN A 227 24.16 -28.32 -13.27
N ALA A 228 23.46 -27.23 -12.97
CA ALA A 228 22.04 -27.10 -13.26
C ALA A 228 21.74 -27.18 -14.77
N ALA A 229 22.58 -26.58 -15.61
CA ALA A 229 22.45 -26.65 -17.07
C ALA A 229 22.62 -28.09 -17.59
N ARG A 230 23.60 -28.84 -17.06
CA ARG A 230 23.81 -30.25 -17.41
C ARG A 230 22.62 -31.12 -17.00
N GLU A 231 22.18 -30.99 -15.75
CA GLU A 231 21.04 -31.74 -15.22
C GLU A 231 19.76 -31.47 -16.03
N TYR A 232 19.51 -30.21 -16.40
CA TYR A 232 18.38 -29.84 -17.23
C TYR A 232 18.46 -30.44 -18.65
N GLY A 233 19.63 -30.36 -19.30
CA GLY A 233 19.83 -30.96 -20.62
C GLY A 233 19.65 -32.48 -20.63
N GLU A 234 20.15 -33.17 -19.59
CA GLU A 234 19.94 -34.61 -19.42
C GLU A 234 18.47 -34.97 -19.17
N ALA A 235 17.76 -34.17 -18.37
CA ALA A 235 16.34 -34.39 -18.11
C ALA A 235 15.51 -34.23 -19.39
N LEU A 236 15.78 -33.18 -20.18
CA LEU A 236 15.11 -32.94 -21.46
C LEU A 236 15.40 -34.07 -22.47
N ALA A 237 16.66 -34.51 -22.57
CA ALA A 237 17.04 -35.60 -23.46
C ALA A 237 16.40 -36.95 -23.09
N ARG A 238 16.09 -37.17 -21.81
CA ARG A 238 15.32 -38.35 -21.37
C ARG A 238 13.85 -38.24 -21.77
N GLN A 239 13.23 -37.06 -21.60
CA GLN A 239 11.83 -36.84 -21.98
C GLN A 239 11.57 -37.06 -23.49
N GLU A 240 12.51 -36.66 -24.35
CA GLU A 240 12.38 -36.82 -25.81
C GLU A 240 12.72 -38.24 -26.31
N ARG A 241 13.17 -39.14 -25.43
CA ARG A 241 13.48 -40.54 -25.78
C ARG A 241 12.33 -41.51 -25.44
N ASP A 242 11.40 -41.08 -24.60
CA ASP A 242 10.20 -41.83 -24.20
C ASP A 242 9.00 -41.47 -25.09
#